data_AF-A0A0A8EEP6-F1
#
_entry.id   AF-A0A0A8EEP6-F1
#
_cell.length_a   1.000
_cell.length_b   1.000
_cell.length_c   1.000
_cell.angle_alpha   90.00
_cell.angle_beta   90.00
_cell.angle_gamma   90.00
#
_symmetry.space_group_name_H-M   'P 1'
#
loop_
_entity.id
_entity.type
_entity.pdbx_description
1 polymer ?
#
loop_
_entity_poly.entity_id
_entity_poly.type
_entity_poly.pdbx_seq_one_letter_code
_entity_poly.pdbx_strand_id
1 'polypeptide(L)' 'MVAAKLGVSISGLTRAGVTDALTTEQVDALKTENPEWLQKERATQAEVRKETARLKEKQRAEDEA' A
#
# COMPACT_ATOMS: atom_id res chain seq x y z
N MET A 1 7.03 6.28 -6.39
CA MET A 1 7.65 5.76 -5.15
C MET A 1 7.59 4.24 -5.13
N VAL A 2 8.61 3.57 -4.58
CA VAL A 2 8.72 2.10 -4.51
C VAL A 2 7.51 1.45 -3.83
N ALA A 3 7.04 2.00 -2.71
CA ALA A 3 5.87 1.49 -2.00
C ALA A 3 4.60 1.42 -2.89
N ALA A 4 4.37 2.45 -3.72
CA ALA A 4 3.25 2.46 -4.65
C ALA A 4 3.39 1.37 -5.73
N LYS A 5 4.61 1.16 -6.25
CA LYS A 5 4.93 0.10 -7.23
C LYS A 5 4.72 -1.31 -6.63
N LEU A 6 4.92 -1.47 -5.32
CA LEU A 6 4.66 -2.71 -4.59
C LEU A 6 3.21 -2.86 -4.12
N GLY A 7 2.39 -1.81 -4.18
CA GLY A 7 0.99 -1.83 -3.74
C GLY A 7 0.82 -1.70 -2.23
N VAL A 8 1.83 -1.20 -1.52
CA VAL A 8 1.85 -1.05 -0.05
C VAL A 8 2.03 0.43 0.36
N SER A 9 1.97 0.71 1.66
CA SER A 9 2.32 2.02 2.22
C SER A 9 3.83 2.13 2.51
N ILE A 10 4.34 3.35 2.64
CA ILE A 10 5.73 3.58 3.08
C ILE A 10 5.96 2.97 4.46
N SER A 11 5.02 3.15 5.39
CA SER A 11 5.09 2.56 6.72
C SER A 11 5.08 1.02 6.69
N GLY A 12 4.36 0.41 5.73
CA GLY A 12 4.38 -1.03 5.50
C GLY A 12 5.75 -1.53 5.02
N LEU A 13 6.41 -0.75 4.17
CA LEU A 13 7.76 -1.03 3.71
C LEU A 13 8.77 -0.96 4.88
N THR A 14 8.66 0.07 5.73
CA THR A 14 9.49 0.20 6.95
C THR A 14 9.27 -0.94 7.94
N ARG A 15 8.03 -1.41 8.15
CA ARG A 15 7.73 -2.58 9.00
C ARG A 15 8.35 -3.87 8.48
N ALA A 16 8.46 -4.01 7.17
CA ALA A 16 9.15 -5.12 6.52
C ALA A 16 10.68 -5.04 6.62
N GLY A 17 11.23 -4.02 7.29
CA GLY A 17 12.67 -3.79 7.40
C GLY A 17 13.31 -3.22 6.13
N VAL A 18 12.51 -2.83 5.13
CA VAL A 18 13.01 -2.21 3.91
C VAL A 18 13.13 -0.71 4.15
N THR A 19 14.29 -0.31 4.66
CA THR A 19 14.66 1.09 4.93
C THR A 19 15.56 1.68 3.86
N ASP A 20 16.28 0.83 3.12
CA ASP A 20 17.16 1.25 2.04
C ASP A 20 16.40 1.44 0.72
N ALA A 21 17.00 2.26 -0.15
CA ALA A 21 16.47 2.46 -1.49
C ALA A 21 16.58 1.17 -2.31
N LEU A 22 15.42 0.63 -2.73
CA LEU A 22 15.37 -0.51 -3.64
C LEU A 22 15.61 -0.07 -5.09
N THR A 23 16.42 -0.83 -5.81
CA THR A 23 16.53 -0.70 -7.26
C THR A 23 15.28 -1.25 -7.95
N THR A 24 15.09 -0.90 -9.22
CA THR A 24 13.97 -1.42 -10.01
C THR A 24 13.95 -2.95 -10.06
N GLU A 25 15.12 -3.58 -10.20
CA GLU A 25 15.25 -5.05 -10.26
C GLU A 25 14.84 -5.70 -8.94
N GLN A 26 15.26 -5.13 -7.80
CA GLN A 26 14.87 -5.63 -6.48
C GLN A 26 13.36 -5.49 -6.24
N VAL A 27 12.76 -4.38 -6.72
CA VAL A 27 11.31 -4.20 -6.63
C VAL A 27 10.57 -5.24 -7.45
N ASP A 28 11.03 -5.54 -8.67
CA ASP A 28 10.38 -6.53 -9.53
C ASP A 28 10.61 -7.96 -9.03
N ALA A 29 11.75 -8.26 -8.41
CA ALA A 29 12.00 -9.50 -7.68
C ALA A 29 11.00 -9.68 -6.53
N LEU A 30 10.86 -8.68 -5.65
CA LEU A 30 9.90 -8.72 -4.53
C LEU A 30 8.46 -8.92 -4.98
N LYS A 31 8.05 -8.31 -6.10
CA LYS A 31 6.71 -8.54 -6.66
C LYS A 31 6.50 -9.97 -7.11
N THR A 32 7.54 -10.57 -7.71
CA THR A 32 7.49 -11.91 -8.28
C THR A 32 7.52 -12.95 -7.18
N GLU A 33 8.43 -12.81 -6.22
CA GLU A 33 8.51 -13.67 -5.03
C GLU A 33 7.26 -13.56 -4.16
N ASN A 34 6.64 -12.37 -4.14
CA ASN A 34 5.41 -12.07 -3.41
C ASN A 34 5.42 -12.63 -1.98
N PRO A 35 6.41 -12.25 -1.14
CA PRO A 35 6.57 -12.81 0.19
C PRO A 35 5.36 -12.51 1.08
N GLU A 36 5.19 -13.29 2.15
CA GLU A 36 4.01 -13.22 3.03
C GLU A 36 3.77 -11.81 3.59
N TRP A 37 4.84 -11.12 4.01
CA TRP A 37 4.74 -9.75 4.51
C TRP A 37 4.18 -8.79 3.45
N LEU A 38 4.54 -8.97 2.17
CA LEU A 38 4.08 -8.13 1.07
C LEU A 38 2.60 -8.40 0.78
N GLN A 39 2.17 -9.66 0.85
CA GLN A 39 0.77 -10.04 0.71
C GLN A 39 -0.09 -9.40 1.82
N LYS A 40 0.36 -9.50 3.07
CA LYS A 40 -0.32 -8.93 4.24
C LYS A 40 -0.43 -7.40 4.16
N GLU A 41 0.66 -6.73 3.79
CA GLU A 41 0.66 -5.27 3.63
C GLU A 41 -0.21 -4.82 2.46
N ARG A 42 -0.26 -5.57 1.34
CA ARG A 42 -1.19 -5.31 0.22
C ARG A 42 -2.65 -5.43 0.65
N ALA A 43 -2.99 -6.47 1.39
CA ALA A 43 -4.35 -6.66 1.91
C ALA A 43 -4.74 -5.50 2.83
N THR A 44 -3.85 -5.15 3.77
CA THR A 44 -4.07 -4.01 4.68
C THR A 44 -4.26 -2.70 3.91
N GLN A 45 -3.40 -2.43 2.92
CA GLN A 45 -3.50 -1.23 2.11
C GLN A 45 -4.78 -1.19 1.28
N ALA A 46 -5.25 -2.33 0.78
CA ALA A 46 -6.51 -2.43 0.04
C ALA A 46 -7.71 -2.09 0.94
N GLU A 47 -7.75 -2.63 2.17
CA GLU A 47 -8.83 -2.34 3.11
C GLU A 47 -8.86 -0.87 3.53
N VAL A 48 -7.69 -0.27 3.83
CA VAL A 48 -7.58 1.16 4.14
C VAL A 48 -8.08 2.03 2.97
N ARG A 49 -7.75 1.67 1.72
CA ARG A 49 -8.24 2.41 0.54
C ARG A 49 -9.76 2.31 0.40
N LYS A 50 -10.36 1.14 0.63
CA LYS A 50 -11.80 0.96 0.62
C LYS A 50 -12.48 1.83 1.69
N GLU A 51 -11.97 1.80 2.91
CA GLU A 51 -12.53 2.62 4.00
C GLU A 51 -12.37 4.13 3.70
N THR A 52 -11.20 4.55 3.22
CA THR A 52 -10.96 5.95 2.85
C THR A 52 -11.91 6.41 1.74
N ALA A 53 -12.17 5.55 0.74
CA ALA A 53 -13.12 5.84 -0.33
C ALA A 53 -14.54 6.00 0.23
N ARG A 54 -14.97 5.10 1.12
CA ARG A 54 -16.29 5.17 1.78
C ARG A 54 -16.45 6.45 2.60
N LEU A 55 -15.43 6.81 3.39
CA LEU A 55 -15.44 8.03 4.20
C LEU A 55 -15.49 9.29 3.32
N LYS A 56 -14.79 9.28 2.18
CA LYS A 56 -14.80 10.40 1.23
C LYS A 56 -16.16 10.55 0.54
N GLU A 57 -16.82 9.44 0.20
CA GLU A 57 -18.17 9.44 -0.36
C GLU A 57 -19.20 9.99 0.63
N LYS A 58 -19.12 9.58 1.90
CA LYS A 58 -19.96 10.13 2.97
C LYS A 58 -19.76 11.64 3.15
N GLN A 59 -18.51 12.08 3.27
CA GLN A 59 -18.20 13.51 3.39
C GLN A 59 -18.73 14.32 2.21
N ARG A 60 -18.56 13.83 0.98
CA ARG A 60 -19.12 14.50 -0.20
C ARG A 60 -20.65 14.60 -0.13
N ALA A 61 -21.33 13.52 0.27
CA ALA A 61 -22.78 13.54 0.40
C ALA A 61 -23.26 14.49 1.49
N GLU A 62 -22.49 14.65 2.58
CA GLU A 62 -22.76 15.63 3.65
C GLU A 62 -22.48 17.08 3.20
N ASP A 63 -21.42 17.31 2.42
CA ASP A 63 -21.08 18.64 1.88
C ASP A 63 -22.10 19.12 0.81
N GLU A 64 -22.77 18.19 0.13
CA GLU A 64 -23.76 18.47 -0.92
C GLU A 64 -25.20 18.64 -0.38
N ALA A 65 -25.44 18.37 0.91
CA ALA A 65 -26.76 18.43 1.57
C ALA A 65 -27.01 19.76 2.31
#